data_AF-R0F6I9-F1
#
_entry.id   AF-R0F6I9-F1
#
_cell.length_a   1.000
_cell.length_b   1.000
_cell.length_c   1.000
_cell.angle_alpha   90.00
_cell.angle_beta   90.00
_cell.angle_gamma   90.00
#
_symmetry.space_group_name_H-M   'P 1'
#
loop_
_entity.id
_entity.type
_entity.pdbx_description
1 polymer ?
#
loop_
_entity_poly.entity_id
_entity_poly.type
_entity_poly.pdbx_seq_one_letter_code
_entity_poly.pdbx_strand_id
1 'polypeptide(L)'
;MDELHEAAIAYYNNGSREQQDLAWHFFRAMDNDGDGRVSFQEYIDFLHRTAGLAWVCPEMFRELDRNRDGQLDFWEVLTLYYVARTRTISCRTCLQSLSGLHFTCVTCFDTPGGETFDLCVKCYMRRNYTHSHCLFLDSYVLLRSKRSPHHLPPCDENLALQQPLQQEPDDENLEEQQPRRMGWWDALNAMETAIAVGHLATFCTIM
;
A
#
# COMPACT_ATOMS: atom_id res chain seq x y z
N MET A 1 1.60 11.97 7.22
CA MET A 1 0.34 11.34 7.65
C MET A 1 -0.89 12.06 7.14
N ASP A 2 -0.89 13.40 7.05
CA ASP A 2 -2.08 14.14 6.58
C ASP A 2 -2.57 13.71 5.18
N GLU A 3 -1.68 13.59 4.19
CA GLU A 3 -2.07 13.12 2.85
C GLU A 3 -2.70 11.71 2.86
N LEU A 4 -2.20 10.82 3.73
CA LEU A 4 -2.73 9.46 3.88
C LEU A 4 -4.11 9.48 4.54
N HIS A 5 -4.30 10.37 5.52
CA HIS A 5 -5.58 10.56 6.19
C HIS A 5 -6.63 11.12 5.22
N GLU A 6 -6.30 12.15 4.45
CA GLU A 6 -7.18 12.72 3.43
C GLU A 6 -7.53 11.69 2.35
N ALA A 7 -6.55 10.91 1.89
CA ALA A 7 -6.79 9.81 0.95
C ALA A 7 -7.71 8.75 1.56
N ALA A 8 -7.49 8.35 2.81
CA ALA A 8 -8.32 7.37 3.50
C ALA A 8 -9.79 7.82 3.59
N ILE A 9 -10.03 9.08 3.94
CA ILE A 9 -11.37 9.69 3.93
C ILE A 9 -11.96 9.69 2.52
N ALA A 10 -11.18 10.08 1.50
CA ALA A 10 -11.65 10.11 0.12
C ALA A 10 -12.07 8.71 -0.38
N TYR A 11 -11.30 7.67 -0.07
CA TYR A 11 -11.63 6.29 -0.41
C TYR A 11 -12.84 5.78 0.37
N TYR A 12 -12.98 6.12 1.65
CA TYR A 12 -14.13 5.75 2.45
C TYR A 12 -15.43 6.39 1.93
N ASN A 13 -15.40 7.69 1.66
CA ASN A 13 -16.56 8.45 1.18
C ASN A 13 -17.04 8.01 -0.22
N ASN A 14 -16.11 7.57 -1.07
CA ASN A 14 -16.42 7.07 -2.41
C ASN A 14 -16.48 5.52 -2.48
N GLY A 15 -16.37 4.84 -1.33
CA GLY A 15 -16.46 3.40 -1.24
C GLY A 15 -17.90 2.90 -1.25
N SER A 16 -18.07 1.61 -1.56
CA SER A 16 -19.35 0.92 -1.38
C SER A 16 -19.72 0.81 0.10
N ARG A 17 -20.98 0.48 0.39
CA ARG A 17 -21.43 0.27 1.76
C ARG A 17 -20.65 -0.86 2.44
N GLU A 18 -20.37 -1.92 1.71
CA GLU A 18 -19.57 -3.04 2.21
C GLU A 18 -18.15 -2.59 2.59
N GLN A 19 -17.53 -1.70 1.80
CA GLN A 19 -16.20 -1.16 2.09
C GLN A 19 -16.21 -0.25 3.33
N GLN A 20 -17.26 0.55 3.50
CA GLN A 20 -17.44 1.38 4.69
C GLN A 20 -17.67 0.51 5.94
N ASP A 21 -18.48 -0.54 5.82
CA ASP A 21 -18.76 -1.48 6.89
C ASP A 21 -17.50 -2.24 7.31
N LEU A 22 -16.63 -2.61 6.36
CA LEU A 22 -15.33 -3.24 6.64
C LEU A 22 -14.40 -2.31 7.45
N ALA A 23 -14.31 -1.03 7.09
CA ALA A 23 -13.53 -0.06 7.86
C ALA A 23 -14.11 0.13 9.27
N TRP A 24 -15.44 0.16 9.39
CA TRP A 24 -16.12 0.24 10.69
C TRP A 24 -15.89 -1.01 11.55
N HIS A 25 -15.89 -2.20 10.95
CA HIS A 25 -15.60 -3.45 11.64
C HIS A 25 -14.15 -3.50 12.12
N PHE A 26 -13.22 -2.99 11.32
CA PHE A 26 -11.82 -2.87 11.73
C PHE A 26 -11.66 -1.94 12.94
N PHE A 27 -12.34 -0.79 12.96
CA PHE A 27 -12.38 0.10 14.12
C PHE A 27 -12.93 -0.59 15.37
N ARG A 28 -14.11 -1.22 15.27
CA ARG A 28 -14.75 -1.94 16.39
C ARG A 28 -13.97 -3.14 16.90
N ALA A 29 -13.12 -3.74 16.06
CA ALA A 29 -12.26 -4.84 16.50
C ALA A 29 -11.08 -4.34 17.37
N MET A 30 -10.77 -3.04 17.29
CA MET A 30 -9.72 -2.39 18.05
C MET A 30 -10.27 -1.74 19.33
N ASP A 31 -11.40 -1.03 19.23
CA ASP A 31 -12.17 -0.44 20.35
C ASP A 31 -12.81 -1.57 21.17
N ASN A 32 -12.09 -2.04 22.19
CA ASN A 32 -12.40 -3.27 22.92
C ASN A 32 -13.36 -3.02 24.08
N ASP A 33 -13.28 -1.84 24.70
CA ASP A 33 -14.22 -1.45 25.76
C ASP A 33 -15.49 -0.73 25.25
N GLY A 34 -15.51 -0.31 23.98
CA GLY A 34 -16.68 0.23 23.30
C GLY A 34 -16.96 1.69 23.63
N ASP A 35 -15.95 2.45 24.07
CA ASP A 35 -16.09 3.87 24.42
C ASP A 35 -16.14 4.81 23.19
N GLY A 36 -15.94 4.26 21.98
CA GLY A 36 -15.96 5.01 20.72
C GLY A 36 -14.63 5.69 20.39
N ARG A 37 -13.56 5.32 21.09
CA ARG A 37 -12.16 5.69 20.85
C ARG A 37 -11.31 4.43 20.90
N VAL A 38 -10.05 4.56 20.53
CA VAL A 38 -9.04 3.51 20.74
C VAL A 38 -7.91 4.08 21.58
N SER A 39 -7.74 3.53 22.76
CA SER A 39 -6.60 3.84 23.62
C SER A 39 -5.29 3.23 23.07
N PHE A 40 -4.15 3.75 23.51
CA PHE A 40 -2.85 3.18 23.15
C PHE A 40 -2.73 1.69 23.52
N GLN A 41 -3.31 1.29 24.66
CA GLN A 41 -3.26 -0.10 25.11
C GLN A 41 -4.05 -1.02 24.17
N GLU A 42 -5.28 -0.63 23.81
CA GLU A 42 -6.11 -1.38 22.86
C GLU A 42 -5.46 -1.50 21.49
N TYR A 43 -4.83 -0.44 21.01
CA TYR A 43 -4.04 -0.44 19.79
C TYR A 43 -2.91 -1.48 19.84
N ILE A 44 -2.09 -1.48 20.90
CA ILE A 44 -0.99 -2.44 21.04
C ILE A 44 -1.51 -3.87 21.15
N ASP A 45 -2.55 -4.09 21.95
CA ASP A 45 -3.14 -5.42 22.12
C ASP A 45 -3.73 -5.94 20.81
N PHE A 46 -4.32 -5.05 19.99
CA PHE A 46 -4.77 -5.39 18.65
C PHE A 46 -3.60 -5.78 17.74
N LEU A 47 -2.53 -4.98 17.66
CA LEU A 47 -1.36 -5.28 16.84
C LEU A 47 -0.70 -6.62 17.21
N HIS A 48 -0.59 -6.94 18.50
CA HIS A 48 -0.04 -8.21 18.96
C HIS A 48 -0.89 -9.42 18.57
N ARG A 49 -2.22 -9.26 18.52
CA ARG A 49 -3.16 -10.33 18.14
C ARG A 49 -3.28 -10.48 16.62
N THR A 50 -2.95 -9.45 15.84
CA THR A 50 -3.12 -9.45 14.38
C THR A 50 -1.78 -9.65 13.66
N ALA A 51 -1.46 -10.91 13.32
CA ALA A 51 -0.21 -11.26 12.63
C ALA A 51 0.04 -10.48 11.32
N GLY A 52 -1.01 -10.10 10.59
CA GLY A 52 -0.93 -9.30 9.36
C GLY A 52 -0.48 -7.84 9.56
N LEU A 53 -0.39 -7.37 10.80
CA LEU A 53 0.02 -6.01 11.15
C LEU A 53 1.33 -5.97 11.95
N ALA A 54 2.08 -7.07 12.01
CA ALA A 54 3.36 -7.13 12.74
C ALA A 54 4.41 -6.10 12.27
N TRP A 55 4.26 -5.56 11.06
CA TRP A 55 5.12 -4.51 10.52
C TRP A 55 4.73 -3.10 10.99
N VAL A 56 3.53 -2.94 11.52
CA VAL A 56 3.06 -1.66 12.06
C VAL A 56 3.76 -1.40 13.38
N CYS A 57 4.55 -0.35 13.43
CA CYS A 57 5.30 0.01 14.64
C CYS A 57 4.40 0.71 15.67
N PRO A 58 4.55 0.41 16.98
CA PRO A 58 3.89 1.12 18.07
C PRO A 58 3.95 2.65 17.97
N GLU A 59 5.06 3.18 17.43
CA GLU A 59 5.29 4.60 17.26
C GLU A 59 4.28 5.27 16.31
N MET A 60 3.68 4.50 15.38
CA MET A 60 2.70 5.02 14.43
C MET A 60 1.43 5.53 15.11
N PHE A 61 1.12 5.08 16.34
CA PHE A 61 0.01 5.63 17.13
C PHE A 61 0.10 7.15 17.23
N ARG A 62 1.28 7.70 17.55
CA ARG A 62 1.48 9.15 17.67
C ARG A 62 1.38 9.89 16.34
N GLU A 63 1.60 9.18 15.23
CA GLU A 63 1.45 9.73 13.90
C GLU A 63 -0.01 9.71 13.41
N LEU A 64 -0.81 8.78 13.95
CA LEU A 64 -2.24 8.65 13.72
C LEU A 64 -3.07 9.60 14.59
N ASP A 65 -2.66 9.82 15.85
CA ASP A 65 -3.28 10.77 16.80
C ASP A 65 -3.00 12.22 16.35
N ARG A 66 -3.82 12.70 15.42
CA ARG A 66 -3.68 14.01 14.77
C ARG A 66 -4.13 15.11 15.70
N ASN A 67 -5.21 14.88 16.43
CA ASN A 67 -5.77 15.87 17.34
C ASN A 67 -4.99 15.95 18.67
N ARG A 68 -4.10 14.97 18.95
CA ARG A 68 -3.26 14.85 20.14
C ARG A 68 -4.05 14.73 21.43
N ASP A 69 -5.20 14.06 21.37
CA ASP A 69 -6.05 13.79 22.54
C ASP A 69 -5.61 12.52 23.30
N GLY A 70 -4.62 11.79 22.76
CA GLY A 70 -4.05 10.59 23.37
C GLY A 70 -4.83 9.32 23.06
N GLN A 71 -5.83 9.40 22.19
CA GLN A 71 -6.66 8.29 21.72
C GLN A 71 -6.84 8.40 20.20
N LEU A 72 -7.30 7.33 19.56
CA LEU A 72 -7.62 7.36 18.14
C LEU A 72 -9.13 7.34 17.94
N ASP A 73 -9.66 8.32 17.23
CA ASP A 73 -11.03 8.28 16.75
C ASP A 73 -11.16 7.40 15.49
N PHE A 74 -12.40 7.22 15.02
CA PHE A 74 -12.68 6.43 13.82
C PHE A 74 -11.89 6.89 12.59
N TRP A 75 -11.72 8.19 12.38
CA TRP A 75 -11.04 8.74 11.20
C TRP A 75 -9.53 8.55 11.27
N GLU A 76 -8.97 8.56 12.47
CA GLU A 76 -7.56 8.25 12.72
C GLU A 76 -7.30 6.75 12.51
N VAL A 77 -8.16 5.87 13.03
CA VAL A 77 -8.07 4.42 12.76
C VAL A 77 -8.35 4.07 11.30
N LEU A 78 -9.22 4.83 10.61
CA LEU A 78 -9.42 4.67 9.16
C LEU A 78 -8.12 4.91 8.38
N THR A 79 -7.27 5.83 8.86
CA THR A 79 -5.96 6.07 8.27
C THR A 79 -5.06 4.86 8.42
N LEU A 80 -5.04 4.24 9.62
CA LEU A 80 -4.34 2.98 9.86
C LEU A 80 -4.86 1.87 8.94
N TYR A 81 -6.17 1.72 8.81
CA TYR A 81 -6.79 0.74 7.92
C TYR A 81 -6.34 0.93 6.46
N TYR A 82 -6.34 2.17 5.98
CA TYR A 82 -5.88 2.50 4.63
C TYR A 82 -4.38 2.20 4.43
N VAL A 83 -3.55 2.57 5.40
CA VAL A 83 -2.10 2.29 5.38
C VAL A 83 -1.83 0.79 5.42
N ALA A 84 -2.53 0.05 6.29
CA ALA A 84 -2.42 -1.39 6.43
C ALA A 84 -2.70 -2.13 5.11
N ARG A 85 -3.62 -1.61 4.31
CA ARG A 85 -4.03 -2.19 3.02
C ARG A 85 -3.17 -1.78 1.84
N THR A 86 -2.60 -0.57 1.87
CA THR A 86 -1.98 0.03 0.68
C THR A 86 -0.47 0.21 0.78
N ARG A 87 0.10 0.22 2.00
CA ARG A 87 1.50 0.57 2.26
C ARG A 87 2.26 -0.57 2.97
N THR A 88 2.06 -1.80 2.52
CA THR A 88 2.72 -3.01 3.04
C THR A 88 4.15 -3.20 2.53
N ILE A 89 4.62 -2.31 1.65
CA ILE A 89 5.93 -2.40 1.00
C ILE A 89 7.00 -1.83 1.93
N SER A 90 8.15 -2.49 2.00
CA SER A 90 9.30 -2.06 2.79
C SER A 90 10.55 -1.92 1.92
N CYS A 91 11.44 -1.01 2.30
CA CYS A 91 12.72 -0.82 1.62
C CYS A 91 13.55 -2.11 1.68
N ARG A 92 13.98 -2.64 0.53
CA ARG A 92 14.74 -3.89 0.46
C ARG A 92 16.11 -3.82 1.15
N THR A 93 16.67 -2.62 1.29
CA THR A 93 17.95 -2.39 1.97
C THR A 93 17.78 -2.15 3.48
N CYS A 94 17.03 -1.12 3.88
CA CYS A 94 16.98 -0.67 5.27
C CYS A 94 15.75 -1.16 6.04
N LEU A 95 14.86 -1.92 5.38
CA LEU A 95 13.65 -2.52 5.95
C LEU A 95 12.63 -1.52 6.50
N GLN A 96 12.83 -0.22 6.29
CA GLN A 96 11.87 0.81 6.66
C GLN A 96 10.62 0.72 5.77
N SER A 97 9.44 0.79 6.38
CA SER A 97 8.16 0.83 5.69
C SER A 97 8.08 2.02 4.73
N LEU A 98 7.51 1.79 3.55
CA LEU A 98 7.44 2.79 2.48
C LEU A 98 6.05 3.43 2.43
N SER A 99 5.82 4.35 3.36
CA SER A 99 4.57 5.09 3.48
C SER A 99 4.45 6.30 2.54
N GLY A 100 5.42 6.51 1.64
CA GLY A 100 5.49 7.66 0.73
C GLY A 100 6.12 7.31 -0.61
N LEU A 101 6.63 8.34 -1.30
CA LEU A 101 7.36 8.17 -2.55
C LEU A 101 8.55 7.21 -2.34
N HIS A 102 8.63 6.21 -3.20
CA HIS A 102 9.67 5.20 -3.21
C HIS A 102 10.03 4.85 -4.65
N PHE A 103 11.17 4.19 -4.84
CA PHE A 103 11.65 3.74 -6.14
C PHE A 103 11.48 2.24 -6.27
N THR A 104 10.95 1.80 -7.40
CA THR A 104 10.69 0.39 -7.68
C THR A 104 11.42 -0.01 -8.95
N CYS A 105 12.07 -1.19 -8.94
CA CYS A 105 12.63 -1.77 -10.14
C CYS A 105 11.52 -2.11 -11.13
N VAL A 106 11.60 -1.56 -12.35
CA VAL A 106 10.57 -1.77 -13.40
C VAL A 106 10.47 -3.24 -13.79
N THR A 107 11.60 -3.92 -13.99
CA THR A 107 11.63 -5.33 -14.37
C THR A 107 10.99 -6.23 -13.30
N CYS A 108 11.31 -6.00 -12.02
CA CYS A 108 10.68 -6.76 -10.93
C CYS A 108 9.18 -6.47 -10.81
N PHE A 109 8.77 -5.20 -10.99
CA PHE A 109 7.35 -4.82 -10.98
C PHE A 109 6.55 -5.52 -12.07
N ASP A 110 7.13 -5.66 -13.28
CA ASP A 110 6.46 -6.27 -14.43
C ASP A 110 6.52 -7.80 -14.44
N THR A 111 7.32 -8.41 -13.56
CA THR A 111 7.45 -9.87 -13.49
C THR A 111 6.23 -10.48 -12.78
N PRO A 112 5.36 -11.24 -13.48
CA PRO A 112 4.17 -11.81 -12.86
C PRO A 112 4.52 -12.81 -11.76
N GLY A 113 3.94 -12.66 -10.57
CA GLY A 113 4.19 -13.52 -9.42
C GLY A 113 5.57 -13.37 -8.78
N GLY A 114 6.40 -12.44 -9.26
CA GLY A 114 7.68 -12.08 -8.64
C GLY A 114 7.51 -11.09 -7.49
N GLU A 115 8.48 -11.05 -6.57
CA GLU A 115 8.57 -9.97 -5.58
C GLU A 115 9.06 -8.68 -6.24
N THR A 116 8.46 -7.56 -5.84
CA THR A 116 8.94 -6.23 -6.23
C THR A 116 10.28 -5.93 -5.53
N PHE A 117 11.07 -5.04 -6.13
CA PHE A 117 12.30 -4.55 -5.51
C PHE A 117 12.17 -3.05 -5.27
N ASP A 118 11.82 -2.69 -4.04
CA ASP A 118 11.48 -1.33 -3.63
C ASP A 118 12.53 -0.72 -2.72
N LEU A 119 12.81 0.55 -2.94
CA LEU A 119 13.82 1.32 -2.22
C LEU A 119 13.24 2.63 -1.72
N CYS A 120 13.54 2.97 -0.47
CA CYS A 120 13.27 4.33 0.01
C CYS A 120 14.15 5.34 -0.75
N VAL A 121 13.70 6.59 -0.80
CA VAL A 121 14.42 7.70 -1.45
C VAL A 121 15.89 7.77 -1.00
N LYS A 122 16.16 7.59 0.30
CA LYS A 122 17.51 7.68 0.86
C LYS A 122 18.43 6.55 0.38
N CYS A 123 17.93 5.32 0.30
CA CYS A 123 18.70 4.17 -0.18
C CYS A 123 18.96 4.25 -1.67
N TYR A 124 17.96 4.68 -2.45
CA TYR A 124 18.13 4.90 -3.89
C TYR A 124 19.13 6.03 -4.18
N MET A 125 18.95 7.20 -3.56
CA MET A 125 19.84 8.36 -3.71
C MET A 125 21.30 8.04 -3.41
N ARG A 126 21.56 7.22 -2.37
CA ARG A 126 22.92 6.84 -1.96
C ARG A 126 23.48 5.65 -2.72
N ARG A 127 22.70 5.04 -3.63
CA ARG A 127 23.04 3.77 -4.30
C ARG A 127 23.42 2.66 -3.31
N ASN A 128 22.77 2.65 -2.15
CA ASN A 128 23.03 1.65 -1.10
C ASN A 128 22.13 0.42 -1.33
N TYR A 129 22.36 -0.28 -2.43
CA TYR A 129 21.64 -1.51 -2.77
C TYR A 129 22.41 -2.29 -3.84
N THR A 130 22.26 -3.60 -3.85
CA THR A 130 22.80 -4.47 -4.90
C THR A 130 21.63 -5.15 -5.58
N HIS A 131 21.46 -4.90 -6.87
CA HIS A 131 20.37 -5.45 -7.67
C HIS A 131 20.82 -5.63 -9.12
N SER A 132 20.34 -6.66 -9.81
CA SER A 132 20.74 -7.00 -11.19
C SER A 132 20.16 -6.08 -12.25
N HIS A 133 19.02 -5.45 -11.97
CA HIS A 133 18.38 -4.50 -12.87
C HIS A 133 18.76 -3.05 -12.51
N CYS A 134 18.66 -2.18 -13.51
CA CYS A 134 19.18 -0.81 -13.49
C CYS A 134 18.08 0.25 -13.63
N LEU A 135 16.93 -0.10 -14.22
CA LEU A 135 15.83 0.83 -14.41
C LEU A 135 14.93 0.83 -13.16
N PHE A 136 14.96 1.95 -12.45
CA PHE A 136 14.11 2.25 -11.32
C PHE A 136 13.31 3.51 -11.62
N LEU A 137 12.02 3.48 -11.30
CA LEU A 137 11.14 4.64 -11.37
C LEU A 137 10.52 4.87 -10.01
N ASP A 138 10.21 6.12 -9.68
CA ASP A 138 9.40 6.37 -8.50
C ASP A 138 7.97 5.85 -8.69
N SER A 139 7.27 5.63 -7.58
CA SER A 139 5.93 5.04 -7.57
C SER A 139 4.88 5.81 -8.39
N TYR A 140 5.04 7.13 -8.57
CA TYR A 140 4.12 7.93 -9.40
C TYR A 140 4.47 7.82 -10.88
N VAL A 141 5.75 7.93 -11.24
CA VAL A 141 6.21 7.79 -12.62
C VAL A 141 5.97 6.37 -13.14
N LEU A 142 6.19 5.35 -12.30
CA LEU A 142 5.88 3.96 -12.62
C LEU A 142 4.38 3.74 -12.88
N LEU A 143 3.51 4.30 -12.04
CA LEU A 143 2.06 4.22 -12.26
C LEU A 143 1.67 4.89 -13.59
N ARG A 144 2.25 6.05 -13.89
CA ARG A 144 1.99 6.80 -15.12
C ARG A 144 2.51 6.08 -16.37
N SER A 145 3.62 5.34 -16.28
CA SER A 145 4.19 4.61 -17.42
C SER A 145 3.25 3.50 -17.91
N LYS A 146 2.35 3.00 -17.06
CA LYS A 146 1.32 2.01 -17.44
C LYS A 146 0.18 2.57 -18.30
N ARG A 147 0.18 3.87 -18.62
CA ARG A 147 -0.85 4.50 -19.47
C ARG A 147 -0.67 4.19 -20.97
N SER A 148 0.53 3.85 -21.43
CA SER A 148 0.81 3.54 -22.84
C SER A 148 1.84 2.41 -22.94
N PRO A 149 1.63 1.36 -23.77
CA PRO A 149 2.56 0.25 -23.94
C PRO A 149 3.77 0.61 -24.84
N HIS A 150 4.36 1.80 -24.65
CA HIS A 150 5.65 2.07 -25.26
C HIS A 150 6.73 1.37 -24.44
N HIS A 151 7.36 0.37 -25.04
CA HIS A 151 8.54 -0.29 -24.51
C HIS A 151 9.54 0.75 -24.02
N LEU A 152 9.76 0.81 -22.72
CA LEU A 152 10.87 1.55 -22.15
C LEU A 152 12.16 0.94 -22.72
N PRO A 153 13.12 1.75 -23.18
CA PRO A 153 14.36 1.23 -23.75
C PRO A 153 15.10 0.37 -22.71
N PRO A 154 15.83 -0.67 -23.13
CA PRO A 154 16.75 -1.39 -22.25
C PRO A 154 17.71 -0.39 -21.61
N CYS A 155 18.15 -0.66 -20.38
CA CYS A 155 19.13 0.20 -19.74
C CYS A 155 20.40 0.28 -20.58
N ASP A 156 20.65 1.43 -21.19
CA ASP A 156 22.02 1.86 -21.44
C ASP A 156 22.42 2.77 -20.27
N GLU A 157 23.60 2.48 -19.72
CA GLU A 157 24.30 3.40 -18.83
C GLU A 157 24.53 4.71 -19.61
N ASN A 158 23.66 5.69 -19.42
CA ASN A 158 23.78 7.14 -19.67
C ASN A 158 22.49 7.73 -20.28
N LEU A 159 21.49 8.03 -19.44
CA LEU A 159 20.52 9.08 -19.78
C LEU A 159 20.76 10.30 -18.89
N ALA A 160 21.71 11.12 -19.33
CA ALA A 160 21.65 12.55 -19.07
C ALA A 160 20.48 13.13 -19.89
N LEU A 161 19.63 13.89 -19.20
CA LEU A 161 18.54 14.70 -19.73
C LEU A 161 18.77 15.17 -21.18
N GLN A 162 18.00 14.63 -22.12
CA GLN A 162 17.79 15.28 -23.42
C GLN A 162 16.29 15.36 -23.72
N GLN A 163 15.87 16.60 -23.99
CA GLN A 163 14.53 17.06 -24.30
C GLN A 163 14.21 16.87 -25.81
N PRO A 164 12.94 17.10 -26.23
CA PRO A 164 12.20 16.25 -27.16
C PRO A 164 12.25 16.72 -28.62
N LEU A 165 11.71 15.88 -29.52
CA LEU A 165 11.04 16.13 -30.84
C LEU A 165 11.16 14.80 -31.65
N GLN A 166 10.21 14.23 -32.41
CA GLN A 166 9.06 14.68 -33.21
C GLN A 166 8.14 13.46 -33.53
N GLN A 167 6.88 13.73 -33.92
CA GLN A 167 5.82 12.77 -34.30
C GLN A 167 5.94 12.19 -35.74
N GLU A 168 5.12 11.14 -35.96
CA GLU A 168 4.33 10.73 -37.17
C GLU A 168 4.75 9.37 -37.81
N PRO A 169 3.85 8.63 -38.52
CA PRO A 169 2.42 8.33 -38.28
C PRO A 169 2.04 6.82 -38.40
N ASP A 170 0.78 6.56 -38.00
CA ASP A 170 -0.16 5.41 -38.07
C ASP A 170 0.13 4.13 -38.89
N ASP A 171 -0.20 2.96 -38.31
CA ASP A 171 -0.87 1.86 -39.04
C ASP A 171 -1.65 0.88 -38.11
N GLU A 172 -2.62 0.19 -38.72
CA GLU A 172 -3.93 -0.28 -38.25
C GLU A 172 -4.02 -1.51 -37.30
N ASN A 173 -5.17 -1.55 -36.61
CA ASN A 173 -5.98 -2.72 -36.16
C ASN A 173 -5.29 -3.98 -35.60
N LEU A 174 -5.53 -4.26 -34.32
CA LEU A 174 -5.77 -5.61 -33.79
C LEU A 174 -6.56 -5.50 -32.47
N GLU A 175 -7.84 -5.90 -32.51
CA GLU A 175 -8.68 -6.10 -31.32
C GLU A 175 -8.14 -7.30 -30.52
N GLU A 176 -7.29 -7.01 -29.54
CA GLU A 176 -6.82 -8.03 -28.59
C GLU A 176 -7.73 -8.01 -27.35
N GLN A 177 -8.53 -9.06 -27.21
CA GLN A 177 -9.42 -9.30 -26.08
C GLN A 177 -8.59 -9.37 -24.78
N GLN A 178 -8.55 -8.27 -24.05
CA GLN A 178 -7.84 -8.18 -22.78
C GLN A 178 -8.47 -9.18 -21.78
N PRO A 179 -7.70 -10.13 -21.22
CA PRO A 179 -8.19 -10.98 -20.14
C PRO A 179 -8.58 -10.08 -18.96
N ARG A 180 -9.74 -10.36 -18.34
CA ARG A 180 -10.30 -9.56 -17.24
C ARG A 180 -9.22 -9.26 -16.22
N ARG A 181 -8.76 -8.00 -16.20
CA ARG A 181 -7.86 -7.47 -15.19
C ARG A 181 -8.53 -7.69 -13.84
N MET A 182 -8.01 -8.65 -13.08
CA MET A 182 -8.39 -8.81 -11.68
C MET A 182 -8.14 -7.46 -11.01
N GLY A 183 -9.20 -6.89 -10.43
CA GLY A 183 -9.12 -5.55 -9.88
C GLY A 183 -8.09 -5.57 -8.74
N TRP A 184 -7.35 -4.50 -8.53
CA TRP A 184 -6.58 -4.33 -7.29
C TRP A 184 -7.46 -4.53 -6.03
N TRP A 185 -8.77 -4.35 -6.19
CA TRP A 185 -9.83 -4.71 -5.26
C TRP A 185 -9.92 -6.20 -4.90
N ASP A 186 -9.71 -7.12 -5.84
CA ASP A 186 -9.72 -8.56 -5.59
C ASP A 186 -8.49 -8.98 -4.76
N ALA A 187 -7.34 -8.32 -4.98
CA ALA A 187 -6.15 -8.49 -4.16
C ALA A 187 -6.33 -7.94 -2.73
N LEU A 188 -7.11 -6.86 -2.59
CA LEU A 188 -7.46 -6.28 -1.29
C LEU A 188 -8.44 -7.13 -0.46
N ASN A 189 -9.31 -7.90 -1.11
CA ASN A 189 -10.22 -8.85 -0.42
C ASN A 189 -9.48 -10.10 0.08
N ALA A 190 -8.41 -10.53 -0.60
CA ALA A 190 -7.63 -11.71 -0.19
C ALA A 190 -6.92 -11.54 1.17
N MET A 191 -6.60 -10.29 1.56
CA MET A 191 -6.01 -9.97 2.87
C MET A 191 -7.02 -10.16 4.02
N GLU A 192 -8.32 -10.07 3.73
CA GLU A 192 -9.40 -10.20 4.73
C GLU A 192 -9.57 -11.64 5.19
N THR A 193 -9.33 -12.64 4.33
CA THR A 193 -9.25 -14.04 4.78
C THR A 193 -8.15 -14.26 5.81
N ALA A 194 -7.02 -13.55 5.74
CA ALA A 194 -5.93 -13.70 6.71
C ALA A 194 -6.23 -13.00 8.05
N ILE A 195 -6.90 -11.83 8.01
CA ILE A 195 -7.31 -11.09 9.22
C ILE A 195 -8.50 -11.80 9.90
N ALA A 196 -9.50 -12.25 9.15
CA ALA A 196 -10.67 -12.95 9.68
C ALA A 196 -10.35 -14.36 10.23
N VAL A 197 -9.43 -15.11 9.61
CA VAL A 197 -9.01 -16.42 10.14
C VAL A 197 -8.28 -16.28 11.49
N GLY A 198 -7.66 -15.14 11.77
CA GLY A 198 -7.11 -14.82 13.09
C GLY A 198 -8.17 -14.58 14.18
N HIS A 199 -9.39 -14.16 13.81
CA HIS A 199 -10.49 -13.88 14.74
C HIS A 199 -11.51 -15.02 14.88
N LEU A 200 -11.56 -15.97 13.94
CA LEU A 200 -12.53 -17.09 14.01
C LEU A 200 -12.11 -18.23 14.94
N ALA A 201 -10.90 -18.22 15.50
CA ALA A 201 -10.41 -19.32 16.34
C ALA A 201 -10.83 -19.25 17.83
N THR A 202 -11.56 -18.23 18.30
CA THR A 202 -11.83 -18.06 19.75
C THR A 202 -13.29 -17.98 20.19
N PHE A 203 -14.29 -18.14 19.32
CA PHE A 203 -15.68 -18.25 19.77
C PHE A 203 -16.45 -19.36 19.08
N CYS A 204 -16.19 -20.60 19.51
CA CYS A 204 -17.16 -21.70 19.49
C CYS A 204 -16.74 -22.78 20.50
N THR A 205 -16.88 -22.49 21.80
CA THR A 205 -17.15 -23.52 22.81
C THR A 205 -18.65 -23.55 23.08
N ILE A 206 -19.38 -24.51 22.50
CA ILE A 206 -20.55 -25.13 23.12
C ILE A 206 -20.56 -26.62 22.74
N MET A 207 -20.29 -27.44 23.76
CA MET A 207 -20.54 -28.88 23.97
C MET A 207 -20.03 -29.90 22.96
#